data_AF-A0A7X5IX90-F1
#
_entry.id   AF-A0A7X5IX90-F1
#
_cell.length_a   1.000
_cell.length_b   1.000
_cell.length_c   1.000
_cell.angle_alpha   90.00
_cell.angle_beta   90.00
_cell.angle_gamma   90.00
#
_symmetry.space_group_name_H-M   'P 1'
#
loop_
_entity.id
_entity.type
_entity.pdbx_description
1 polymer ?
#
loop_
_entity_poly.entity_id
_entity_poly.type
_entity_poly.pdbx_seq_one_letter_code
_entity_poly.pdbx_strand_id
1 'polypeptide(L)'
;MFIQYLDKNEMPMVALHWEKYFQHIVEKYNKIYKVQMPKITPHVCRHTYCSHCASSGMNPKHLQYLMGHSDISVTLNTYTYVDFDNVKKEVKSLEKAVL
;
A
#
# COMPACT_ATOMS: atom_id res chain seq x y z
N MET A 1 7.38 -9.48 5.62
CA MET A 1 8.61 -8.71 5.34
C MET A 1 8.69 -7.53 6.31
N PHE A 2 9.60 -7.60 7.28
CA PHE A 2 9.90 -6.48 8.18
C PHE A 2 10.87 -5.55 7.45
N ILE A 3 10.42 -4.38 7.05
CA ILE A 3 11.35 -3.34 6.60
C ILE A 3 12.11 -2.89 7.87
N GLN A 4 13.37 -3.33 7.99
CA GLN A 4 14.23 -2.95 9.11
C GLN A 4 14.67 -1.51 8.91
N TYR A 5 13.98 -0.58 9.57
CA TYR A 5 14.42 0.80 9.66
C TYR A 5 15.34 0.96 10.86
N LEU A 6 16.49 1.62 10.67
CA LEU A 6 17.42 1.93 11.76
C LEU A 6 17.06 3.30 12.37
N ASP A 7 17.27 3.47 13.68
CA ASP A 7 17.18 4.76 14.34
C ASP A 7 18.44 5.61 14.09
N LYS A 8 18.48 6.82 14.68
CA LYS A 8 19.63 7.74 14.58
C LYS A 8 20.92 7.20 15.20
N ASN A 9 20.83 6.12 15.97
CA ASN A 9 21.92 5.44 16.64
C ASN A 9 22.21 4.08 15.99
N GLU A 10 21.72 3.85 14.76
CA GLU A 10 21.90 2.61 13.99
C GLU A 10 21.25 1.37 14.63
N MET A 11 20.34 1.55 15.58
CA MET A 11 19.62 0.45 16.23
C MET A 11 18.32 0.12 15.48
N PRO A 12 17.92 -1.16 15.40
CA PRO A 12 16.70 -1.55 14.71
C PRO A 12 15.46 -0.94 15.38
N MET A 13 14.69 -0.18 14.62
CA MET A 13 13.44 0.39 15.09
C MET A 13 12.35 -0.66 15.12
N VAL A 14 11.74 -0.84 16.30
CA VAL A 14 10.57 -1.68 16.48
C VAL A 14 9.28 -0.95 16.07
N ALA A 15 8.23 -1.71 15.78
CA ALA A 15 6.94 -1.18 15.32
C ALA A 15 6.36 -0.07 16.23
N LEU A 16 6.57 -0.20 17.55
CA LEU A 16 6.10 0.78 18.54
C LEU A 16 6.68 2.18 18.33
N HIS A 17 7.95 2.30 17.88
CA HIS A 17 8.55 3.60 17.60
C HIS A 17 7.78 4.30 16.48
N TRP A 18 7.50 3.57 15.40
CA TRP A 18 6.74 4.07 14.26
C TRP A 18 5.31 4.47 14.64
N GLU A 19 4.63 3.68 15.46
CA GLU A 19 3.28 4.03 15.93
C GLU A 19 3.26 5.37 16.68
N LYS A 20 4.24 5.60 17.57
CA LYS A 20 4.36 6.88 18.30
C LYS A 20 4.70 8.03 17.36
N TYR A 21 5.60 7.83 16.39
CA TYR A 21 5.91 8.87 15.40
C TYR A 21 4.68 9.26 14.58
N PHE A 22 3.92 8.28 14.11
CA PHE A 22 2.69 8.51 13.35
C PHE A 22 1.64 9.24 14.19
N GLN A 23 1.47 8.84 15.45
CA GLN A 23 0.57 9.53 16.38
C GLN A 23 0.95 11.00 16.53
N HIS A 24 2.22 11.31 16.78
CA HIS A 24 2.68 12.70 16.93
C HIS A 24 2.47 13.52 15.64
N ILE A 25 2.65 12.92 14.46
CA ILE A 25 2.42 13.59 13.18
C ILE A 25 0.93 13.91 13.00
N VAL A 26 0.04 12.94 13.27
CA VAL A 26 -1.41 13.13 13.17
C VAL A 26 -1.88 14.20 14.15
N GLU A 27 -1.42 14.15 15.40
CA GLU A 27 -1.74 15.17 16.41
C GLU A 27 -1.27 16.56 16.00
N LYS A 28 -0.05 16.67 15.45
CA LYS A 28 0.47 17.95 14.95
C LYS A 28 -0.34 18.48 13.77
N TYR A 29 -0.70 17.62 12.83
CA TYR A 29 -1.55 17.98 11.69
C TYR A 29 -2.92 18.49 12.15
N ASN A 30 -3.54 17.75 13.07
CA ASN A 30 -4.86 18.03 13.62
C ASN A 30 -4.95 19.35 14.39
N LYS A 31 -3.82 19.84 14.93
CA LYS A 31 -3.72 21.18 15.55
C LYS A 31 -3.67 22.33 14.55
N ILE A 32 -3.19 22.09 13.33
CA ILE A 32 -2.96 23.12 12.31
C ILE A 32 -4.16 23.23 11.37
N TYR A 33 -4.78 22.11 11.02
CA TYR A 33 -5.83 22.03 10.00
C TYR A 33 -7.22 21.84 10.61
N LYS A 34 -8.23 22.48 9.99
CA LYS A 34 -9.63 22.31 10.40
C LYS A 34 -10.17 20.91 10.12
N VAL A 35 -9.75 20.32 9.00
CA VAL A 35 -10.12 18.94 8.64
C VAL A 35 -9.17 17.99 9.36
N GLN A 36 -9.73 17.17 10.24
CA GLN A 36 -8.97 16.24 11.07
C GLN A 36 -8.56 15.02 10.25
N MET A 37 -7.30 14.63 10.39
CA MET A 37 -6.75 13.42 9.82
C MET A 37 -7.20 12.21 10.64
N PRO A 38 -7.65 11.12 10.01
CA PRO A 38 -8.01 9.89 10.70
C PRO A 38 -6.77 9.25 11.34
N LYS A 39 -6.97 8.23 12.18
CA LYS A 39 -5.86 7.48 12.77
C LYS A 39 -5.09 6.74 11.67
N ILE A 40 -3.87 7.20 11.38
CA ILE A 40 -2.96 6.57 10.42
C ILE A 40 -1.95 5.72 11.18
N THR A 41 -1.70 4.51 10.68
CA THR A 41 -0.63 3.63 11.15
C THR A 41 0.24 3.19 9.97
N PRO A 42 1.48 2.71 10.21
CA PRO A 42 2.33 2.18 9.13
C PRO A 42 1.64 1.09 8.30
N HIS A 43 0.77 0.28 8.93
CA HIS A 43 0.00 -0.75 8.24
C HIS A 43 -1.03 -0.16 7.26
N VAL A 44 -1.73 0.92 7.65
CA VAL A 44 -2.66 1.64 6.76
C VAL A 44 -1.90 2.24 5.57
N CYS A 45 -0.72 2.84 5.78
CA CYS A 45 0.10 3.36 4.69
C CYS A 45 0.50 2.28 3.69
N ARG A 46 0.85 1.08 4.19
CA ARG A 46 1.19 -0.07 3.37
C ARG A 46 0.00 -0.54 2.51
N HIS A 47 -1.21 -0.53 3.05
CA HIS A 47 -2.42 -0.77 2.27
C HIS A 47 -2.66 0.31 1.22
N THR A 48 -2.57 1.60 1.59
CA THR A 48 -2.76 2.71 0.65
C THR A 48 -1.78 2.65 -0.52
N TYR A 49 -0.50 2.39 -0.25
CA TYR A 49 0.52 2.21 -1.30
C TYR A 49 0.13 1.08 -2.25
N CYS A 50 -0.27 -0.06 -1.70
CA CYS A 50 -0.63 -1.22 -2.48
C CYS A 50 -1.89 -0.99 -3.33
N SER A 51 -2.93 -0.38 -2.77
CA SER A 51 -4.15 0.00 -3.52
C SER A 51 -3.86 0.97 -4.65
N HIS A 52 -2.95 1.94 -4.42
CA HIS A 52 -2.57 2.92 -5.44
C HIS A 52 -1.84 2.26 -6.61
N CYS A 53 -0.85 1.41 -6.32
CA CYS A 53 -0.13 0.64 -7.34
C CYS A 53 -1.03 -0.33 -8.11
N ALA A 54 -2.00 -0.95 -7.44
CA ALA A 54 -2.98 -1.81 -8.11
C ALA A 54 -3.89 -0.98 -9.05
N SER A 55 -4.37 0.16 -8.58
CA SER A 55 -5.22 1.07 -9.37
C SER A 55 -4.49 1.66 -10.59
N SER A 56 -3.16 1.77 -10.53
CA SER A 56 -2.33 2.21 -11.66
C SER A 56 -2.03 1.08 -12.68
N GLY A 57 -2.63 -0.10 -12.53
CA GLY A 57 -2.44 -1.23 -13.45
C GLY A 57 -1.08 -1.94 -13.30
N MET A 58 -0.44 -1.85 -12.13
CA MET A 58 0.85 -2.51 -11.91
C MET A 58 0.68 -4.02 -11.85
N ASN A 59 1.60 -4.76 -12.47
CA ASN A 59 1.57 -6.21 -12.46
C ASN A 59 1.56 -6.76 -11.02
N PRO A 60 0.59 -7.62 -10.64
CA PRO A 60 0.48 -8.16 -9.28
C PRO A 60 1.73 -8.88 -8.77
N LYS A 61 2.54 -9.50 -9.64
CA LYS A 61 3.81 -10.14 -9.25
C LYS A 61 4.88 -9.11 -8.85
N HIS A 62 4.96 -7.99 -9.55
CA HIS A 62 5.88 -6.90 -9.18
C HIS A 62 5.44 -6.26 -7.86
N LEU A 63 4.14 -6.06 -7.69
CA LEU A 63 3.57 -5.55 -6.44
C LEU A 63 3.82 -6.51 -5.28
N GLN A 64 3.69 -7.83 -5.47
CA GLN A 64 4.01 -8.83 -4.45
C GLN A 64 5.47 -8.74 -4.01
N TYR A 65 6.41 -8.61 -4.95
CA TYR A 65 7.83 -8.47 -4.66
C TYR A 65 8.12 -7.19 -3.86
N LEU A 66 7.59 -6.05 -4.29
CA LEU A 66 7.71 -4.76 -3.60
C LEU A 66 7.14 -4.81 -2.17
N MET A 67 6.01 -5.51 -2.00
CA MET A 67 5.37 -5.65 -0.70
C MET A 67 6.08 -6.68 0.18
N GLY A 68 6.79 -7.64 -0.39
CA GLY A 68 7.45 -8.69 0.38
C GLY A 68 6.49 -9.68 1.03
N HIS A 69 5.37 -9.96 0.36
CA HIS A 69 4.44 -11.00 0.80
C HIS A 69 4.97 -12.37 0.39
N SER A 70 5.20 -13.24 1.38
CA SER A 70 5.53 -14.65 1.15
C SER A 70 4.41 -15.41 0.45
N ASP A 71 3.16 -14.95 0.62
CA ASP A 71 1.97 -15.52 -0.01
C ASP A 71 1.30 -14.49 -0.92
N ILE A 72 1.10 -14.86 -2.19
CA ILE A 72 0.44 -14.04 -3.20
C ILE A 72 -1.04 -13.80 -2.88
N SER A 73 -1.65 -14.69 -2.09
CA SER A 73 -3.06 -14.66 -1.68
C SER A 73 -3.38 -13.41 -0.86
N VAL A 74 -2.43 -12.87 -0.08
CA VAL A 74 -2.63 -11.61 0.68
C VAL A 74 -2.70 -10.42 -0.26
N THR A 75 -1.92 -10.44 -1.34
CA THR A 75 -1.94 -9.41 -2.39
C THR A 75 -3.17 -9.56 -3.28
N LEU A 76 -3.54 -10.77 -3.70
CA LEU A 76 -4.75 -10.94 -4.52
C LEU A 76 -6.03 -10.68 -3.72
N ASN A 77 -6.23 -11.30 -2.56
CA ASN A 77 -7.49 -11.21 -1.81
C ASN A 77 -7.83 -9.78 -1.34
N THR A 78 -6.84 -8.91 -1.14
CA THR A 78 -7.10 -7.52 -0.74
C THR A 78 -7.48 -6.64 -1.93
N TYR A 79 -7.13 -7.01 -3.18
CA TYR A 79 -7.16 -6.07 -4.32
C TYR A 79 -7.84 -6.61 -5.58
N THR A 80 -8.17 -7.89 -5.68
CA THR A 80 -9.03 -8.42 -6.73
C THR A 80 -10.50 -8.26 -6.34
N TYR A 81 -10.98 -7.03 -6.17
CA TYR A 81 -12.33 -6.75 -6.67
C TYR A 81 -12.15 -6.62 -8.17
N VAL A 82 -12.14 -7.77 -8.86
CA VAL A 82 -12.01 -7.81 -10.32
C VAL A 82 -13.25 -7.11 -10.86
N ASP A 83 -13.13 -5.82 -11.12
CA ASP A 83 -14.17 -5.06 -11.76
C ASP A 83 -14.32 -5.62 -13.16
N PHE A 84 -15.48 -6.22 -13.44
CA PHE A 84 -15.76 -6.96 -14.68
C PHE A 84 -15.51 -6.07 -15.91
N ASP A 85 -15.62 -4.76 -15.75
CA ASP A 85 -15.35 -3.76 -16.77
C ASP A 85 -13.85 -3.60 -17.10
N ASN A 86 -12.95 -3.80 -16.14
CA ASN A 86 -11.50 -3.77 -16.41
C ASN A 86 -11.06 -5.00 -17.20
N VAL A 87 -11.58 -6.19 -16.88
CA VAL A 87 -11.32 -7.42 -17.65
C VAL A 87 -11.84 -7.26 -19.09
N LYS A 88 -13.05 -6.72 -19.25
CA LYS A 88 -13.60 -6.43 -20.58
C LYS A 88 -12.70 -5.49 -21.38
N LYS A 89 -12.18 -4.42 -20.78
CA LYS A 89 -11.25 -3.50 -21.44
C LYS A 89 -9.95 -4.17 -21.85
N GLU A 90 -9.38 -4.98 -20.97
CA GLU A 90 -8.09 -5.64 -21.20
C GLU A 90 -8.21 -6.68 -22.32
N VAL A 91 -9.27 -7.52 -22.30
CA VAL A 91 -9.58 -8.45 -23.40
C VAL A 91 -9.79 -7.72 -24.72
N LYS A 92 -10.56 -6.62 -24.73
CA LYS A 92 -10.74 -5.80 -25.94
C LYS A 92 -9.45 -5.19 -26.47
N SER A 93 -8.52 -4.85 -25.57
CA SER A 93 -7.22 -4.30 -25.95
C SER A 93 -6.31 -5.36 -26.57
N LEU A 94 -6.37 -6.60 -26.07
CA LEU A 94 -5.65 -7.74 -26.62
C LEU A 94 -6.22 -8.15 -27.99
N GLU A 95 -7.54 -8.16 -28.16
CA GLU A 95 -8.18 -8.42 -29.46
C GLU A 95 -7.75 -7.41 -30.53
N LYS A 96 -7.54 -6.14 -30.15
CA LYS A 96 -7.04 -5.09 -31.05
C LYS A 96 -5.55 -5.17 -31.34
N ALA A 97 -4.76 -5.82 -30.50
CA ALA A 97 -3.31 -5.97 -30.69
C ALA A 97 -2.94 -7.21 -31.53
N VAL A 98 -3.89 -8.12 -31.72
CA VAL A 98 -3.73 -9.38 -32.48
C VAL A 98 -4.29 -9.28 -33.91
N LEU A 99 -4.97 -8.19 -34.25
CA LEU A 99 -5.37 -7.79 -35.61
C LEU A 99 -4.47 -6.67 -36.13
#